data_AF-A0A4S0V4V8-F1
#
_entry.id   AF-A0A4S0V4V8-F1
#
_cell.length_a   1.000
_cell.length_b   1.000
_cell.length_c   1.000
_cell.angle_alpha   90.00
_cell.angle_beta   90.00
_cell.angle_gamma   90.00
#
_symmetry.space_group_name_H-M   'P 1'
#
loop_
_entity.id
_entity.type
_entity.pdbx_description
1 polymer ?
#
loop_
_entity_poly.entity_id
_entity_poly.type
_entity_poly.pdbx_seq_one_letter_code
_entity_poly.pdbx_strand_id
1 'polypeptide(L)' 'KYADRRGSPVAIIQGGDERAKCEVQIKDLIEGARMSAEITDNAEWRAARPAQVTVAESELVAEVKKILAAQATDRAKVDR' A
#
# COMPACT_ATOMS: atom_id res chain seq x y z
N LYS A 1 -3.42 -1.96 -11.46
CA LYS A 1 -3.23 -2.42 -12.86
C LYS A 1 -1.99 -1.80 -13.53
N TYR A 2 -1.80 -0.48 -13.54
CA TYR A 2 -0.58 0.12 -14.13
C TYR A 2 0.60 0.24 -13.15
N ALA A 3 0.35 0.59 -11.88
CA ALA A 3 1.39 0.75 -10.87
C ALA A 3 2.11 -0.58 -10.58
N ASP A 4 1.35 -1.67 -10.41
CA ASP A 4 1.87 -3.03 -10.21
C ASP A 4 2.79 -3.48 -11.37
N ARG A 5 2.43 -3.13 -12.61
CA ARG A 5 3.23 -3.45 -13.81
C ARG A 5 4.51 -2.62 -13.95
N ARG A 6 4.59 -1.46 -13.29
CA ARG A 6 5.77 -0.58 -13.33
C ARG A 6 6.76 -0.87 -12.20
N GLY A 7 6.50 -1.90 -11.39
CA GLY A 7 7.30 -2.18 -10.19
C GLY A 7 7.22 -1.05 -9.16
N SER A 8 6.12 -0.27 -9.18
CA SER A 8 5.95 0.80 -8.19
C SER A 8 5.74 0.18 -6.81
N PRO A 9 6.45 0.67 -5.78
CA PRO A 9 6.34 0.13 -4.42
C PRO A 9 5.02 0.50 -3.72
N VAL A 10 4.46 1.66 -4.07
CA VAL A 10 3.28 2.26 -3.43
C VAL A 10 2.41 2.92 -4.50
N ALA A 11 1.09 2.86 -4.32
CA ALA A 11 0.11 3.61 -5.09
C ALA A 11 -0.68 4.56 -4.20
N ILE A 12 -0.92 5.78 -4.68
CA ILE A 12 -1.76 6.78 -4.01
C ILE A 12 -3.05 6.92 -4.83
N ILE A 13 -4.19 6.93 -4.15
CA ILE A 13 -5.52 7.03 -4.73
C ILE A 13 -6.22 8.21 -4.06
N GLN A 14 -6.55 9.22 -4.86
CA GLN A 14 -7.31 10.39 -4.44
C GLN A 14 -8.40 10.65 -5.50
N GLY A 15 -9.63 10.31 -5.18
CA GLY A 15 -10.80 10.64 -5.98
C GLY A 15 -11.43 11.98 -5.57
N GLY A 16 -12.61 12.26 -6.09
CA GLY A 16 -13.35 13.48 -5.75
C GLY A 16 -13.77 13.54 -4.28
N ASP A 17 -14.18 12.42 -3.71
CA ASP A 17 -14.62 12.33 -2.31
C ASP A 17 -13.45 12.45 -1.33
N GLU A 18 -12.32 11.79 -1.62
CA GLU A 18 -11.11 11.91 -0.80
C GLU A 18 -10.59 13.35 -0.80
N ARG A 19 -10.58 14.00 -1.97
CA ARG A 19 -10.20 15.41 -2.07
C ARG A 19 -11.15 16.34 -1.33
N ALA A 20 -12.46 16.07 -1.35
CA ALA A 20 -13.44 16.85 -0.59
C ALA A 20 -13.24 16.70 0.94
N LYS A 21 -12.67 15.58 1.38
CA LYS A 21 -12.36 15.28 2.79
C LYS A 21 -10.92 15.63 3.19
N CYS A 22 -10.10 16.15 2.28
CA CYS A 22 -8.66 16.35 2.47
C CYS A 22 -7.94 15.06 2.91
N GLU A 23 -8.38 13.92 2.36
CA GLU A 23 -7.84 12.59 2.63
C GLU A 23 -7.22 12.00 1.35
N VAL A 24 -6.41 10.98 1.53
CA VAL A 24 -5.80 10.19 0.47
C VAL A 24 -5.71 8.73 0.90
N GLN A 25 -5.97 7.81 -0.02
CA GLN A 25 -5.77 6.39 0.21
C GLN A 25 -4.40 5.98 -0.32
N ILE A 26 -3.59 5.34 0.52
CA ILE A 26 -2.26 4.85 0.19
C ILE A 26 -2.30 3.33 0.23
N LYS A 27 -1.82 2.70 -0.84
CA LYS A 27 -1.76 1.26 -0.98
C LYS A 27 -0.31 0.81 -1.14
N ASP A 28 0.12 -0.09 -0.27
CA ASP A 28 1.38 -0.81 -0.43
C ASP A 28 1.19 -1.94 -1.44
N LEU A 29 1.98 -1.90 -2.52
CA LEU A 29 1.90 -2.88 -3.59
C LEU A 29 2.84 -4.07 -3.38
N ILE A 30 3.91 -3.89 -2.61
CA ILE A 30 4.87 -4.96 -2.30
C ILE A 30 4.26 -5.92 -1.28
N GLU A 31 3.71 -5.37 -0.19
CA GLU A 31 3.07 -6.17 0.84
C GLU A 31 1.78 -6.82 0.30
N GLY A 32 1.03 -6.08 -0.52
CA GLY A 32 -0.12 -6.63 -1.24
C GLY A 32 0.26 -7.80 -2.17
N ALA A 33 1.42 -7.74 -2.83
CA ALA A 33 1.90 -8.86 -3.65
C ALA A 33 2.35 -10.06 -2.79
N ARG A 34 3.10 -9.79 -1.70
CA ARG A 34 3.59 -10.82 -0.77
C ARG A 34 2.46 -11.61 -0.15
N MET A 35 1.52 -10.92 0.49
CA MET A 35 0.43 -11.62 1.18
C MET A 35 -0.51 -12.31 0.15
N SER A 36 -0.58 -11.85 -1.11
CA SER A 36 -1.35 -12.56 -2.16
C SER A 36 -0.72 -13.88 -2.58
N ALA A 37 0.60 -14.03 -2.39
CA ALA A 37 1.30 -15.29 -2.61
C ALA A 37 1.09 -16.27 -1.44
N GLU A 38 0.80 -15.76 -0.23
CA GLU A 38 0.59 -16.57 0.99
C GLU A 38 -0.88 -16.92 1.22
N ILE A 39 -1.84 -16.12 0.74
CA ILE A 39 -3.28 -16.34 0.96
C ILE A 39 -3.92 -17.16 -0.17
N THR A 40 -4.42 -18.34 0.19
CA THR A 40 -5.15 -19.26 -0.70
C THR A 40 -6.64 -18.94 -0.80
N ASP A 41 -7.21 -18.20 0.18
CA ASP A 41 -8.64 -17.88 0.24
C ASP A 41 -8.92 -16.40 -0.12
N ASN A 42 -9.51 -16.21 -1.30
CA ASN A 42 -9.77 -14.91 -1.92
C ASN A 42 -10.89 -14.13 -1.20
N ALA A 43 -11.68 -14.78 -0.35
CA ALA A 43 -12.78 -14.16 0.39
C ALA A 43 -12.26 -13.32 1.58
N GLU A 44 -11.37 -13.87 2.40
CA GLU A 44 -10.74 -13.15 3.53
C GLU A 44 -9.83 -12.01 3.05
N TRP A 45 -9.11 -12.23 1.94
CA TRP A 45 -8.23 -11.23 1.31
C TRP A 45 -8.95 -9.90 1.00
N ARG A 46 -10.15 -9.98 0.43
CA ARG A 46 -10.92 -8.77 0.05
C ARG A 46 -11.49 -8.04 1.25
N ALA A 47 -11.84 -8.76 2.31
CA ALA A 47 -12.43 -8.20 3.51
C ALA A 47 -11.39 -7.46 4.37
N ALA A 48 -10.17 -8.01 4.48
CA ALA A 48 -9.11 -7.44 5.30
C ALA A 48 -8.46 -6.19 4.69
N ARG A 49 -8.61 -5.95 3.38
CA ARG A 49 -7.91 -4.89 2.61
C ARG A 49 -6.45 -4.70 3.09
N PRO A 50 -5.66 -5.79 3.16
CA PRO A 50 -4.33 -5.70 3.74
C PRO A 50 -3.49 -4.69 2.96
N ALA A 51 -2.76 -3.86 3.70
CA ALA A 51 -1.83 -2.86 3.17
C ALA A 51 -2.47 -1.65 2.46
N GLN A 52 -3.73 -1.32 2.77
CA GLN A 52 -4.37 -0.06 2.39
C GLN A 52 -4.66 0.80 3.62
N VAL A 53 -4.17 2.04 3.61
CA VAL A 53 -4.40 3.03 4.67
C VAL A 53 -4.98 4.31 4.10
N THR A 54 -5.88 4.94 4.83
CA THR A 54 -6.38 6.29 4.51
C THR A 54 -5.77 7.26 5.50
N VAL A 55 -5.15 8.33 5.01
CA VAL A 55 -4.57 9.39 5.84
C VAL A 55 -5.00 10.76 5.34
N ALA A 56 -4.82 11.78 6.17
CA ALA A 56 -4.97 13.16 5.72
C ALA A 56 -3.95 13.48 4.61
N GLU A 57 -4.32 14.33 3.66
CA GLU A 57 -3.43 14.75 2.56
C GLU A 57 -2.13 15.38 3.08
N SER A 58 -2.19 16.08 4.22
CA SER A 58 -1.02 16.63 4.91
C SER A 58 -0.04 15.57 5.43
N GLU A 59 -0.52 14.37 5.73
CA GLU A 59 0.27 13.26 6.25
C GLU A 59 0.77 12.31 5.16
N LEU A 60 0.35 12.51 3.92
CA LEU A 60 0.68 11.67 2.77
C LEU A 60 2.17 11.34 2.69
N VAL A 61 3.03 12.36 2.74
CA VAL A 61 4.48 12.18 2.58
C VAL A 61 5.08 11.42 3.76
N ALA A 62 4.59 11.68 4.98
CA ALA A 62 5.07 11.00 6.17
C ALA A 62 4.71 9.50 6.11
N GLU A 63 3.49 9.19 5.72
CA GLU A 63 3.01 7.82 5.65
C GLU A 63 3.69 7.02 4.51
N VAL A 64 3.85 7.62 3.33
CA VAL A 64 4.62 7.00 2.23
C VAL A 64 6.06 6.70 2.66
N LYS A 65 6.73 7.60 3.39
CA LYS A 65 8.09 7.34 3.89
C LYS A 65 8.13 6.17 4.87
N LYS A 66 7.15 6.03 5.77
CA LYS A 66 7.07 4.90 6.69
C LYS A 66 6.92 3.59 5.94
N ILE A 67 6.02 3.54 4.94
CA ILE A 67 5.80 2.36 4.11
C ILE A 67 7.09 1.97 3.37
N LEU A 68 7.75 2.92 2.71
CA LEU A 68 9.01 2.66 2.00
C LEU A 68 10.12 2.18 2.96
N ALA A 69 10.20 2.72 4.17
CA ALA A 69 11.18 2.29 5.18
C ALA A 69 10.89 0.86 5.69
N ALA A 70 9.61 0.51 5.89
CA ALA A 70 9.20 -0.85 6.23
C ALA A 70 9.57 -1.83 5.11
N GLN A 71 9.24 -1.50 3.86
CA GLN A 71 9.61 -2.29 2.68
C GLN A 71 11.13 -2.48 2.54
N ALA A 72 11.92 -1.42 2.79
CA ALA A 72 13.38 -1.50 2.75
C ALA A 72 13.93 -2.42 3.85
N THR A 73 13.35 -2.34 5.05
CA THR A 73 13.71 -3.21 6.17
C THR A 73 13.40 -4.67 5.86
N ASP A 74 12.25 -4.95 5.27
CA ASP A 74 11.85 -6.31 4.93
C ASP A 74 12.67 -6.88 3.76
N ARG A 75 12.99 -6.07 2.74
CA ARG A 75 13.94 -6.47 1.68
C ARG A 75 15.31 -6.86 2.27
N ALA A 76 15.82 -6.06 3.21
CA ALA A 76 17.10 -6.34 3.86
C ALA A 76 17.11 -7.62 4.72
N LYS A 77 15.94 -8.12 5.14
CA LYS A 77 15.81 -9.41 5.86
C LYS A 77 15.76 -10.61 4.93
N VAL A 78 15.19 -10.46 3.73
CA VAL A 78 15.09 -11.55 2.73
C VAL A 78 16.45 -11.86 2.11
N ASP A 79 17.31 -10.85 1.95
CA ASP A 79 18.66 -10.98 1.38
C ASP A 79 19.70 -11.53 2.38
N ARG A 80 19.28 -12.05 3.54
CA ARG A 80 20.16 -12.52 4.63
C ARG A 80 19.96 -14.00 4.94
#